data_AF-A0A1I1AVS3-F1
#
_entry.id   AF-A0A1I1AVS3-F1
#
_cell.length_a   1.000
_cell.length_b   1.000
_cell.length_c   1.000
_cell.angle_alpha   90.00
_cell.angle_beta   90.00
_cell.angle_gamma   90.00
#
_symmetry.space_group_name_H-M   'P 1'
#
loop_
_entity.id
_entity.type
_entity.pdbx_description
1 polymer ?
#
loop_
_entity_poly.entity_id
_entity_poly.type
_entity_poly.pdbx_seq_one_letter_code
_entity_poly.pdbx_strand_id
1 'polypeptide(L)'
;MKKIVLNFSLIVFLFGGMYLLGHKVLYPIDNSKDIKYFSSKYDVDPYLVASIVDTDFGLSTESFKELAKEMNIENFTVEDINKPSFRIESVAYLLSKYKSTSNIEDSLNEIVNIDSSLNNNKTKMYPLTILRNKSWYKLFHYELN
;
A
#
# COMPACT_ATOMS: atom_id res chain seq x y z
N MET A 1 -15.13 2.32 -43.12
CA MET A 1 -14.12 3.13 -42.40
C MET A 1 -14.73 3.97 -41.28
N LYS A 2 -15.73 4.85 -41.52
CA LYS A 2 -16.34 5.70 -40.46
C LYS A 2 -16.83 4.94 -39.21
N LYS A 3 -17.49 3.77 -39.39
CA LYS A 3 -17.94 2.91 -38.28
C LYS A 3 -16.78 2.31 -37.46
N ILE A 4 -15.66 1.98 -38.11
CA ILE A 4 -14.47 1.43 -37.44
C ILE A 4 -13.79 2.51 -36.59
N VAL A 5 -13.66 3.72 -37.14
CA VAL A 5 -13.10 4.88 -36.43
C VAL A 5 -13.97 5.25 -35.21
N LEU A 6 -15.30 5.23 -35.36
CA LEU A 6 -16.23 5.49 -34.25
C LEU A 6 -16.10 4.44 -33.15
N ASN A 7 -16.07 3.15 -33.51
CA ASN A 7 -15.91 2.06 -32.54
C ASN A 7 -14.56 2.15 -31.82
N PHE A 8 -13.48 2.46 -32.55
CA PHE A 8 -12.17 2.64 -31.97
C PHE A 8 -12.13 3.83 -30.98
N SER A 9 -12.74 4.96 -31.36
CA SER A 9 -12.86 6.13 -30.49
C SER A 9 -13.64 5.82 -29.21
N LEU A 10 -14.72 5.04 -29.30
CA LEU A 10 -15.52 4.65 -28.13
C LEU A 10 -14.71 3.77 -27.17
N ILE A 11 -13.93 2.83 -27.73
CA ILE A 11 -13.03 1.97 -26.95
C ILE A 11 -11.99 2.81 -26.20
N VAL A 12 -11.31 3.72 -26.88
CA VAL A 12 -10.32 4.61 -26.25
C VAL A 12 -10.96 5.46 -25.15
N PHE A 13 -12.17 5.98 -25.38
CA PHE A 13 -12.89 6.75 -24.37
C PHE A 13 -13.25 5.91 -23.14
N LEU A 14 -13.72 4.66 -23.34
CA LEU A 14 -14.03 3.75 -22.23
C LEU A 14 -12.78 3.42 -21.41
N PHE A 15 -11.68 3.05 -22.06
CA PHE A 15 -10.42 2.73 -21.37
C PHE A 15 -9.82 3.97 -20.69
N GLY A 16 -9.84 5.13 -21.33
CA GLY A 16 -9.38 6.38 -20.75
C GLY A 16 -10.21 6.82 -19.54
N GLY A 17 -11.54 6.70 -19.63
CA GLY A 17 -12.46 6.95 -18.53
C GLY A 17 -12.23 5.99 -17.36
N MET A 18 -12.07 4.70 -17.63
CA MET A 18 -11.75 3.70 -16.60
C MET A 18 -10.41 3.98 -15.92
N TYR A 19 -9.38 4.38 -16.67
CA TYR A 19 -8.08 4.73 -16.09
C TYR A 19 -8.19 5.93 -15.15
N LEU A 20 -8.87 7.01 -15.57
CA LEU A 20 -9.06 8.20 -14.73
C LEU A 20 -9.85 7.90 -13.47
N LEU A 21 -10.92 7.10 -13.56
CA LEU A 21 -11.71 6.66 -12.40
C LEU A 21 -10.87 5.80 -11.46
N GLY A 22 -10.09 4.86 -12.00
CA GLY A 22 -9.18 4.02 -11.22
C GLY A 22 -8.15 4.85 -10.45
N HIS A 23 -7.41 5.69 -11.17
CA HIS A 23 -6.30 6.49 -10.65
C HIS A 23 -6.71 7.57 -9.64
N LYS A 24 -7.90 8.17 -9.78
CA LYS A 24 -8.32 9.31 -8.94
C LYS A 24 -9.37 8.98 -7.89
N VAL A 25 -10.18 7.94 -8.10
CA VAL A 25 -11.36 7.68 -7.27
C VAL A 25 -11.23 6.36 -6.53
N LEU A 26 -10.88 5.28 -7.24
CA LEU A 26 -10.85 3.95 -6.64
C LEU A 26 -9.54 3.64 -5.91
N TYR A 27 -8.41 4.14 -6.42
CA TYR A 27 -7.08 3.88 -5.89
C TYR A 27 -6.22 5.16 -5.88
N PRO A 28 -6.64 6.24 -5.20
CA PRO A 28 -5.87 7.48 -5.16
C PRO A 28 -4.52 7.30 -4.45
N ILE A 29 -3.48 8.05 -4.88
CA ILE A 29 -2.18 8.11 -4.19
C ILE A 29 -1.77 9.56 -3.94
N ASP A 30 -1.89 10.02 -2.70
CA ASP A 30 -1.50 11.38 -2.30
C ASP A 30 0.01 11.51 -1.98
N ASN A 31 0.66 10.41 -1.57
CA ASN A 31 2.04 10.42 -1.02
C ASN A 31 3.02 9.57 -1.86
N SER A 32 2.90 9.63 -3.19
CA SER A 32 3.70 8.78 -4.11
C SER A 32 5.21 8.95 -3.95
N LYS A 33 5.69 10.15 -3.60
CA LYS A 33 7.11 10.42 -3.35
C LYS A 33 7.63 9.65 -2.13
N ASP A 34 6.91 9.71 -1.02
CA ASP A 34 7.28 9.02 0.22
C ASP A 34 7.19 7.51 0.04
N ILE A 35 6.15 7.03 -0.65
CA ILE A 35 6.02 5.61 -1.00
C ILE A 35 7.27 5.16 -1.77
N LYS A 36 7.64 5.83 -2.87
CA LYS A 36 8.85 5.48 -3.63
C LYS A 36 10.11 5.53 -2.78
N TYR A 37 10.28 6.59 -2.01
CA TYR A 37 11.47 6.82 -1.21
C TYR A 37 11.65 5.71 -0.16
N PHE A 38 10.63 5.44 0.64
CA PHE A 38 10.71 4.44 1.70
C PHE A 38 10.71 3.00 1.16
N SER A 39 9.98 2.74 0.07
CA SER A 39 10.05 1.44 -0.61
C SER A 39 11.46 1.14 -1.12
N SER A 40 12.14 2.14 -1.69
CA SER A 40 13.54 2.01 -2.10
C SER A 40 14.47 1.86 -0.89
N LYS A 41 14.27 2.66 0.17
CA LYS A 41 15.07 2.59 1.42
C LYS A 41 15.06 1.19 2.03
N TYR A 42 13.92 0.51 2.01
CA TYR A 42 13.73 -0.80 2.65
C TYR A 42 13.72 -1.99 1.68
N ASP A 43 13.99 -1.78 0.39
CA ASP A 43 13.97 -2.83 -0.65
C ASP A 43 12.64 -3.62 -0.68
N VAL A 44 11.53 -2.90 -0.74
CA VAL A 44 10.17 -3.46 -0.79
C VAL A 44 9.38 -2.89 -1.96
N ASP A 45 8.34 -3.63 -2.37
CA ASP A 45 7.49 -3.26 -3.50
C ASP A 45 6.62 -2.02 -3.16
N PRO A 46 6.72 -0.90 -3.89
CA PRO A 46 5.94 0.32 -3.62
C PRO A 46 4.43 0.14 -3.77
N TYR A 47 3.99 -0.81 -4.60
CA TYR A 47 2.56 -1.10 -4.74
C TYR A 47 2.02 -1.87 -3.54
N LEU A 48 2.85 -2.68 -2.86
CA LEU A 48 2.46 -3.29 -1.59
C LEU A 48 2.36 -2.24 -0.50
N VAL A 49 3.33 -1.33 -0.42
CA VAL A 49 3.29 -0.23 0.54
C VAL A 49 2.03 0.60 0.36
N ALA A 50 1.73 1.04 -0.88
CA ALA A 50 0.51 1.78 -1.18
C ALA A 50 -0.76 1.02 -0.75
N SER A 51 -0.83 -0.28 -1.04
CA SER A 51 -1.97 -1.13 -0.70
C SER A 51 -2.22 -1.25 0.80
N ILE A 52 -1.16 -1.39 1.59
CA ILE A 52 -1.26 -1.54 3.05
C ILE A 52 -1.62 -0.20 3.70
N VAL A 53 -1.03 0.90 3.23
CA VAL A 53 -1.34 2.26 3.73
C VAL A 53 -2.82 2.60 3.50
N ASP A 54 -3.35 2.29 2.32
CA ASP A 54 -4.74 2.56 1.94
C ASP A 54 -5.75 1.66 2.68
N THR A 55 -5.38 0.40 2.96
CA THR A 55 -6.26 -0.55 3.67
C THR A 55 -6.39 -0.23 5.17
N ASP A 56 -5.66 0.76 5.67
CA ASP A 56 -5.59 1.17 7.08
C ASP A 56 -5.25 -0.01 8.01
N PHE A 57 -3.96 -0.33 8.10
CA PHE A 57 -3.48 -1.37 9.02
C PHE A 57 -3.45 -0.82 10.45
N GLY A 58 -4.39 -1.32 11.27
CA GLY A 58 -4.69 -0.82 12.61
C GLY A 58 -3.67 -1.24 13.68
N LEU A 59 -2.45 -0.71 13.60
CA LEU A 59 -1.49 -0.82 14.69
C LEU A 59 -1.90 0.04 15.88
N SER A 60 -1.71 -0.48 17.09
CA SER A 60 -1.81 0.30 18.32
C SER A 60 -0.69 1.34 18.43
N THR A 61 -0.92 2.35 19.28
CA THR A 61 0.08 3.35 19.63
C THR A 61 1.36 2.74 20.17
N GLU A 62 1.27 1.62 20.89
CA GLU A 62 2.46 0.95 21.45
C GLU A 62 3.29 0.29 20.35
N SER A 63 2.64 -0.42 19.41
CA SER A 63 3.29 -0.96 18.22
C SER A 63 4.01 0.13 17.42
N PHE A 64 3.42 1.32 17.26
CA PHE A 64 4.10 2.44 16.59
C PHE A 64 5.33 2.96 17.35
N LYS A 65 5.29 3.01 18.69
CA LYS A 65 6.48 3.40 19.49
C LYS A 65 7.60 2.38 19.34
N GLU A 66 7.28 1.10 19.31
CA GLU A 66 8.27 0.04 19.11
C GLU A 66 8.92 0.17 17.73
N LEU A 67 8.12 0.35 16.68
CA LEU A 67 8.63 0.60 15.33
C LEU A 67 9.50 1.85 15.25
N ALA A 68 9.10 2.95 15.88
CA ALA A 68 9.89 4.18 15.92
C ALA A 68 11.28 3.95 16.56
N LYS A 69 11.34 3.16 17.64
CA LYS A 69 12.61 2.76 18.28
C LYS A 69 13.45 1.89 17.35
N GLU A 70 12.85 0.88 16.72
CA GLU A 70 13.55 -0.02 15.79
C GLU A 70 14.11 0.72 14.56
N MET A 71 13.41 1.75 14.10
CA MET A 71 13.84 2.63 13.00
C MET A 71 14.81 3.73 13.43
N ASN A 72 15.16 3.81 14.72
CA ASN A 72 16.00 4.87 15.32
C ASN A 72 15.46 6.29 15.06
N ILE A 73 14.14 6.48 15.16
CA ILE A 73 13.51 7.80 15.04
C ILE A 73 13.59 8.52 16.39
N GLU A 74 14.44 9.55 16.44
CA GLU A 74 14.60 10.39 17.63
C GLU A 74 13.37 11.30 17.82
N ASN A 75 13.01 11.53 19.09
CA ASN A 75 11.92 12.43 19.50
C ASN A 75 10.52 12.07 18.97
N PHE A 76 10.25 10.79 18.74
CA PHE A 76 8.91 10.31 18.36
C PHE A 76 7.83 10.76 19.36
N THR A 77 6.75 11.35 18.85
CA THR A 77 5.55 11.69 19.62
C THR A 77 4.32 10.97 19.08
N VAL A 78 3.24 10.92 19.86
CA VAL A 78 2.00 10.23 19.45
C VAL A 78 1.37 10.92 18.24
N GLU A 79 1.58 12.23 18.09
CA GLU A 79 1.12 13.00 16.93
C GLU A 79 1.79 12.56 15.63
N ASP A 80 3.01 12.01 15.69
CA ASP A 80 3.74 11.51 14.52
C ASP A 80 3.03 10.32 13.87
N ILE A 81 2.23 9.56 14.63
CA ILE A 81 1.43 8.43 14.10
C ILE A 81 0.49 8.91 12.99
N ASN A 82 0.00 10.15 13.06
CA ASN A 82 -0.90 10.70 12.07
C ASN A 82 -0.17 11.29 10.86
N LYS A 83 1.17 11.38 10.88
CA LYS A 83 1.94 11.89 9.74
C LYS A 83 1.98 10.82 8.64
N PRO A 84 1.51 11.13 7.41
CA PRO A 84 1.50 10.15 6.32
C PRO A 84 2.87 9.53 6.05
N SER A 85 3.93 10.34 6.04
CA SER A 85 5.31 9.86 5.82
C SER A 85 5.75 8.81 6.85
N PHE A 86 5.45 9.03 8.13
CA PHE A 86 5.79 8.06 9.19
C PHE A 86 5.00 6.76 9.05
N ARG A 87 3.71 6.84 8.70
CA ARG A 87 2.90 5.65 8.44
C ARG A 87 3.43 4.85 7.26
N ILE A 88 3.80 5.53 6.17
CA ILE A 88 4.38 4.91 4.96
C ILE A 88 5.72 4.26 5.29
N GLU A 89 6.59 4.96 6.02
CA GLU A 89 7.88 4.43 6.47
C GLU A 89 7.70 3.17 7.33
N SER A 90 6.77 3.21 8.28
CA SER A 90 6.44 2.09 9.16
C SER A 90 5.98 0.86 8.36
N VAL A 91 5.13 1.04 7.34
CA VAL A 91 4.70 -0.06 6.45
C VAL A 91 5.87 -0.64 5.68
N ALA A 92 6.69 0.22 5.08
CA ALA A 92 7.84 -0.22 4.28
C ALA A 92 8.83 -0.99 5.15
N TYR A 93 9.10 -0.49 6.36
CA TYR A 93 9.93 -1.17 7.35
C TYR A 93 9.34 -2.53 7.75
N LEU A 94 8.06 -2.61 8.08
CA LEU A 94 7.39 -3.87 8.43
C LEU A 94 7.48 -4.92 7.33
N LEU A 95 7.21 -4.51 6.08
CA LEU A 95 7.35 -5.40 4.93
C LEU A 95 8.79 -5.92 4.78
N SER A 96 9.79 -5.10 5.09
CA SER A 96 11.19 -5.53 5.05
C SER A 96 11.56 -6.47 6.20
N LYS A 97 11.02 -6.21 7.40
CA LYS A 97 11.27 -7.00 8.62
C LYS A 97 10.71 -8.42 8.50
N TYR A 98 9.50 -8.54 7.97
CA TYR A 98 8.80 -9.81 7.80
C TYR A 98 8.92 -10.36 6.36
N LYS A 99 9.87 -9.84 5.57
CA LYS A 99 10.10 -10.29 4.19
C LYS A 99 10.46 -11.77 4.18
N SER A 100 9.51 -12.61 3.82
CA SER A 100 9.72 -14.05 3.67
C SER A 100 10.31 -14.30 2.29
N THR A 101 11.32 -15.16 2.24
CA THR A 101 11.97 -15.56 0.97
C THR A 101 11.10 -16.49 0.13
N SER A 102 10.09 -17.12 0.74
CA SER A 102 9.26 -18.14 0.09
C SER A 102 7.87 -17.64 -0.32
N ASN A 103 7.20 -16.82 0.49
CA ASN A 103 5.82 -16.40 0.21
C ASN A 103 5.47 -15.05 0.85
N ILE A 104 4.95 -14.14 0.04
CA ILE A 104 4.49 -12.82 0.44
C ILE A 104 3.23 -12.85 1.31
N GLU A 105 2.37 -13.86 1.15
CA GLU A 105 1.17 -14.01 1.98
C GLU A 105 1.54 -14.28 3.43
N ASP A 106 2.60 -15.06 3.66
CA ASP A 106 3.11 -15.34 5.00
C ASP A 106 3.61 -14.05 5.67
N SER A 107 4.35 -13.21 4.93
CA SER A 107 4.77 -11.88 5.40
C SER A 107 3.59 -11.00 5.77
N LEU A 108 2.53 -10.99 4.96
CA LEU A 108 1.32 -10.22 5.25
C LEU A 108 0.57 -10.76 6.47
N ASN A 109 0.53 -12.08 6.64
CA ASN A 109 -0.06 -12.70 7.83
C ASN A 109 0.73 -12.34 9.09
N GLU A 110 2.07 -12.34 9.04
CA GLU A 110 2.91 -11.92 10.14
C GLU A 110 2.65 -10.46 10.53
N ILE A 111 2.53 -9.56 9.54
CA ILE A 111 2.22 -8.14 9.78
C ILE A 111 0.89 -7.95 10.50
N VAL A 112 -0.15 -8.69 10.13
CA VAL A 112 -1.46 -8.60 10.79
C VAL A 112 -1.40 -9.11 12.23
N ASN A 113 -0.56 -10.12 12.49
CA ASN A 113 -0.43 -10.72 13.82
C ASN A 113 0.42 -9.90 14.80
N ILE A 114 1.04 -8.81 14.36
CA ILE A 114 1.77 -7.87 15.24
C ILE A 114 0.84 -7.29 16.30
N ASP A 115 -0.43 -7.05 15.95
CA ASP A 115 -1.41 -6.49 16.87
C ASP A 115 -2.65 -7.40 16.96
N SER A 116 -2.79 -8.07 18.10
CA SER A 116 -3.87 -9.03 18.40
C SER A 116 -5.27 -8.39 18.49
N SER A 117 -5.37 -7.08 18.30
CA SER A 117 -6.63 -6.32 18.25
C SER A 117 -7.40 -6.47 16.93
N LEU A 118 -6.79 -7.04 15.88
CA LEU A 118 -7.45 -7.28 14.59
C LEU A 118 -8.30 -8.57 14.61
N ASN A 119 -9.63 -8.40 14.57
CA ASN A 119 -10.64 -9.47 14.62
C ASN A 119 -10.40 -10.58 13.56
N ASN A 120 -10.38 -11.86 14.00
CA ASN A 120 -10.03 -13.08 13.25
C ASN A 120 -10.57 -13.21 11.81
N ASN A 121 -11.75 -12.68 11.50
CA ASN A 121 -12.32 -12.77 10.14
C ASN A 121 -11.73 -11.73 9.17
N LYS A 122 -11.29 -10.56 9.65
CA LYS A 122 -10.59 -9.56 8.82
C LYS A 122 -9.17 -10.04 8.50
N THR A 123 -8.53 -10.73 9.44
CA THR A 123 -7.18 -11.28 9.34
C THR A 123 -7.03 -12.26 8.16
N LYS A 124 -8.02 -13.13 7.93
CA LYS A 124 -7.98 -14.14 6.84
C LYS A 124 -8.06 -13.53 5.44
N MET A 125 -8.77 -12.42 5.27
CA MET A 125 -8.97 -11.78 3.96
C MET A 125 -7.94 -10.67 3.69
N TYR A 126 -7.10 -10.35 4.67
CA TYR A 126 -6.16 -9.26 4.56
C TYR A 126 -5.13 -9.47 3.46
N PRO A 127 -4.38 -10.60 3.39
CA PRO A 127 -3.40 -10.80 2.32
C PRO A 127 -4.02 -10.71 0.92
N LEU A 128 -5.19 -11.34 0.72
CA LEU A 128 -5.91 -11.29 -0.55
C LEU A 128 -6.31 -9.86 -0.94
N THR A 129 -6.76 -9.07 0.03
CA THR A 129 -7.13 -7.66 -0.20
C THR A 129 -5.91 -6.84 -0.60
N ILE A 130 -4.80 -6.99 0.12
CA ILE A 130 -3.54 -6.29 -0.19
C ILE A 130 -3.01 -6.67 -1.56
N LEU A 131 -2.96 -7.97 -1.91
CA LEU A 131 -2.47 -8.43 -3.21
C LEU A 131 -3.36 -8.01 -4.38
N ARG A 132 -4.69 -7.98 -4.16
CA ARG A 132 -5.63 -7.43 -5.15
C ARG A 132 -5.40 -5.94 -5.35
N ASN A 133 -5.34 -5.16 -4.27
CA ASN A 133 -5.14 -3.72 -4.34
C ASN A 133 -3.78 -3.39 -4.98
N LYS A 134 -2.74 -4.16 -4.67
CA LYS A 134 -1.40 -4.04 -5.28
C LYS A 134 -1.49 -4.09 -6.80
N SER A 135 -2.26 -5.03 -7.33
CA SER A 135 -2.44 -5.20 -8.78
C SER A 135 -3.13 -3.99 -9.40
N TRP A 136 -4.12 -3.41 -8.72
CA TRP A 136 -4.80 -2.20 -9.18
C TRP A 136 -3.92 -0.95 -9.09
N TYR A 137 -3.18 -0.77 -7.99
CA TYR A 137 -2.20 0.30 -7.88
C TYR A 137 -1.15 0.19 -8.98
N LYS A 138 -0.66 -1.01 -9.30
CA LYS A 138 0.26 -1.22 -10.42
C LYS A 138 -0.33 -0.83 -11.77
N LEU A 139 -1.61 -1.09 -11.98
CA LEU A 139 -2.31 -0.74 -13.23
C LEU A 139 -2.51 0.77 -13.37
N PHE A 140 -2.93 1.43 -12.29
CA PHE A 140 -3.32 2.85 -12.33
C PHE A 140 -2.16 3.81 -12.05
N HIS A 141 -1.09 3.34 -11.39
CA HIS A 141 0.05 4.13 -10.94
C HIS A 141 1.39 3.57 -11.43
N TYR A 142 1.51 3.34 -12.74
CA TYR A 142 2.75 2.80 -13.34
C TYR A 142 3.99 3.64 -13.02
N GLU A 143 3.82 4.91 -12.66
CA GLU A 143 4.88 5.80 -12.24
C GLU A 143 5.59 5.36 -10.97
N LEU A 144 5.01 4.49 -10.14
CA LEU A 144 5.64 3.98 -8.92
C LEU A 144 6.77 2.97 -9.17
N ASN A 145 6.92 2.45 -10.40
CA ASN A 145 8.04 1.60 -10.80
C ASN A 145 9.39 2.34 -10.75
#